data_AF-A0A9Q8HS17-F1
#
_entry.id   AF-A0A9Q8HS17-F1
#
_cell.length_a   1.000
_cell.length_b   1.000
_cell.length_c   1.000
_cell.angle_alpha   90.00
_cell.angle_beta   90.00
_cell.angle_gamma   90.00
#
_symmetry.space_group_name_H-M   'P 1'
#
loop_
_entity.id
_entity.type
_entity.pdbx_description
1 polymer ?
#
loop_
_entity_poly.entity_id
_entity_poly.type
_entity_poly.pdbx_seq_one_letter_code
_entity_poly.pdbx_strand_id
1 'polypeptide(L)'
;MKNSLIKTAVLSAVLALTACSHLTDQSGTSSTSAQSVLNQSFAQLEQAAANQNSFQYQLNKEMYKAYFNGGSLSYVLQQGEKGERKVFYKAGKLYGVQDAEGSYEFDAAGKLITALNSSGNALSLSAEALAKKQQELNATGKKLAAMLSSNSADRSVGSIRTGGDAKLNYLCIAKIQQVASTKRVFRSSPNKAGSTSRLTADVRLNGNQYYNMDCQLQGERVVLLSLIQK
;
A
#
# COMPACT_ATOMS: atom_id res chain seq x y z
N MET A 1 -32.98 45.74 -33.98
CA MET A 1 -33.67 45.89 -32.68
C MET A 1 -34.55 44.67 -32.44
N LYS A 2 -34.16 43.82 -31.48
CA LYS A 2 -35.01 42.99 -30.60
C LYS A 2 -34.07 42.06 -29.82
N ASN A 3 -33.69 42.54 -28.63
CA ASN A 3 -32.96 41.76 -27.62
C ASN A 3 -33.93 40.74 -26.99
N SER A 4 -33.48 39.51 -26.79
CA SER A 4 -34.08 38.60 -25.81
C SER A 4 -32.98 38.12 -24.87
N LEU A 5 -33.06 38.60 -23.63
CA LEU A 5 -32.23 38.24 -22.49
C LEU A 5 -32.80 36.96 -21.87
N ILE A 6 -32.08 35.85 -21.96
CA ILE A 6 -32.37 34.65 -21.16
C ILE A 6 -31.57 34.77 -19.86
N LYS A 7 -32.31 35.01 -18.77
CA LYS A 7 -31.81 34.98 -17.39
C LYS A 7 -31.53 33.53 -17.00
N THR A 8 -30.26 33.17 -16.81
CA THR A 8 -29.89 31.92 -16.15
C THR A 8 -29.60 32.21 -14.69
N ALA A 9 -30.45 31.68 -13.81
CA ALA A 9 -30.31 31.81 -12.36
C ALA A 9 -29.08 31.03 -11.88
N VAL A 10 -28.22 31.71 -11.11
CA VAL A 10 -27.10 31.12 -10.37
C VAL A 10 -27.68 30.49 -9.11
N LEU A 11 -27.70 29.15 -9.03
CA LEU A 11 -27.94 28.44 -7.77
C LEU A 11 -26.61 28.33 -7.03
N SER A 12 -26.39 29.25 -6.08
CA SER A 12 -25.33 29.17 -5.09
C SER A 12 -25.71 28.12 -4.04
N ALA A 13 -25.14 26.92 -4.13
CA ALA A 13 -25.23 25.93 -3.07
C ALA A 13 -24.27 26.31 -1.93
N VAL A 14 -24.81 26.88 -0.85
CA VAL A 14 -24.09 27.08 0.41
C VAL A 14 -24.03 25.71 1.12
N LEU A 15 -22.87 25.07 1.06
CA LEU A 15 -22.56 23.91 1.92
C LEU A 15 -22.31 24.44 3.34
N ALA A 16 -23.32 24.35 4.20
CA ALA A 16 -23.14 24.54 5.63
C ALA A 16 -22.31 23.38 6.19
N LEU A 17 -21.10 23.67 6.65
CA LEU A 17 -20.32 22.74 7.48
C LEU A 17 -21.00 22.63 8.85
N THR A 18 -21.70 21.54 9.10
CA THR A 18 -22.10 21.12 10.44
C THR A 18 -20.89 20.53 11.16
N ALA A 19 -20.21 21.36 11.93
CA ALA A 19 -19.29 20.91 12.97
C ALA A 19 -20.12 20.46 14.18
N CYS A 20 -20.18 19.15 14.44
CA CYS A 20 -20.68 18.64 15.71
C CYS A 20 -19.57 18.78 16.75
N SER A 21 -19.57 19.90 17.47
CA SER A 21 -18.82 20.06 18.71
C SER A 21 -19.60 19.39 19.85
N HIS A 22 -19.18 18.19 20.25
CA HIS A 22 -19.57 17.62 21.53
C HIS A 22 -18.61 18.15 22.60
N LEU A 23 -19.02 19.23 23.28
CA LEU A 23 -18.43 19.65 24.55
C LEU A 23 -19.02 18.77 25.66
N THR A 24 -18.22 17.85 26.18
CA THR A 24 -18.44 17.24 27.48
C THR A 24 -17.37 17.75 28.42
N ASP A 25 -17.78 18.58 29.38
CA ASP A 25 -17.00 18.92 30.56
C ASP A 25 -16.78 17.64 31.39
N GLN A 26 -15.54 17.15 31.41
CA GLN A 26 -15.07 16.29 32.49
C GLN A 26 -13.65 16.70 32.85
N SER A 27 -13.54 17.30 34.03
CA SER A 27 -12.33 17.55 34.79
C SER A 27 -11.67 16.22 35.14
N GLY A 28 -10.95 15.64 34.19
CA GLY A 28 -10.02 14.55 34.39
C GLY A 28 -8.70 14.97 33.78
N THR A 29 -7.64 14.97 34.59
CA THR A 29 -6.25 15.24 34.20
C THR A 29 -5.93 14.47 32.92
N SER A 30 -6.09 15.15 31.79
CA SER A 30 -5.95 14.56 30.47
C SER A 30 -4.47 14.54 30.17
N SER A 31 -3.80 13.49 30.63
CA SER A 31 -2.59 13.01 29.97
C SER A 31 -3.00 12.43 28.61
N THR A 32 -3.50 13.29 27.72
CA THR A 32 -3.56 13.05 26.28
C THR A 32 -2.13 13.25 25.76
N SER A 33 -1.20 12.50 26.33
CA SER A 33 0.19 12.44 25.89
C SER A 33 0.21 11.91 24.45
N ALA A 34 1.30 12.13 23.72
CA ALA A 34 1.51 11.77 22.30
C ALA A 34 1.05 10.33 21.88
N GLN A 35 0.80 9.45 22.85
CA GLN A 35 0.06 8.18 22.79
C GLN A 35 -1.11 8.15 21.80
N SER A 36 -1.94 9.20 21.79
CA SER A 36 -3.22 9.22 21.06
C SER A 36 -3.10 9.70 19.62
N VAL A 37 -2.24 10.69 19.34
CA VAL A 37 -2.27 11.39 18.05
C VAL A 37 -1.66 10.56 16.92
N LEU A 38 -0.50 9.93 17.13
CA LEU A 38 0.16 9.15 16.08
C LEU A 38 -0.66 7.89 15.72
N ASN A 39 -1.07 7.14 16.74
CA ASN A 39 -1.88 5.93 16.53
C ASN A 39 -3.25 6.26 15.92
N GLN A 40 -3.86 7.38 16.31
CA GLN A 40 -5.08 7.88 15.67
C GLN A 40 -4.83 8.29 14.21
N SER A 41 -3.70 8.93 13.90
CA SER A 41 -3.34 9.26 12.53
C SER A 41 -3.16 8.00 11.67
N PHE A 42 -2.55 6.93 12.21
CA PHE A 42 -2.44 5.65 11.51
C PHE A 42 -3.82 5.00 11.27
N ALA A 43 -4.70 5.00 12.28
CA ALA A 43 -6.06 4.49 12.13
C ALA A 43 -6.86 5.25 11.05
N GLN A 44 -6.71 6.57 10.99
CA GLN A 44 -7.33 7.40 9.95
C GLN A 44 -6.78 7.08 8.54
N LEU A 45 -5.46 6.89 8.41
CA LEU A 45 -4.84 6.52 7.13
C LEU A 45 -5.30 5.13 6.66
N GLU A 46 -5.42 4.18 7.58
CA GLU A 46 -5.96 2.85 7.31
C GLU A 46 -7.43 2.90 6.89
N GLN A 47 -8.26 3.65 7.61
CA GLN A 47 -9.67 3.84 7.24
C GLN A 47 -9.82 4.51 5.86
N ALA A 48 -9.01 5.52 5.56
CA ALA A 48 -8.99 6.18 4.26
C ALA A 48 -8.53 5.24 3.14
N ALA A 49 -7.69 4.24 3.44
CA ALA A 49 -7.21 3.25 2.49
C ALA A 49 -8.28 2.19 2.15
N ALA A 50 -9.28 1.95 3.01
CA ALA A 50 -10.27 0.90 2.82
C ALA A 50 -11.05 0.99 1.49
N ASN A 51 -11.23 2.20 0.96
CA ASN A 51 -11.93 2.46 -0.31
C ASN A 51 -10.98 2.73 -1.49
N GLN A 52 -9.67 2.55 -1.29
CA GLN A 52 -8.66 2.79 -2.33
C GLN A 52 -8.43 1.55 -3.18
N ASN A 53 -7.86 1.76 -4.37
CA ASN A 53 -7.35 0.67 -5.17
C ASN A 53 -6.30 -0.10 -4.36
N SER A 54 -6.29 -1.42 -4.50
CA SER A 54 -5.32 -2.27 -3.79
C SER A 54 -4.71 -3.34 -4.67
N PHE A 55 -3.51 -3.78 -4.29
CA PHE A 55 -2.83 -4.94 -4.83
C PHE A 55 -2.47 -5.88 -3.68
N GLN A 56 -2.88 -7.14 -3.78
CA GLN A 56 -2.54 -8.21 -2.86
C GLN A 56 -1.43 -9.08 -3.43
N TYR A 57 -0.38 -9.29 -2.66
CA TYR A 57 0.70 -10.21 -2.97
C TYR A 57 0.82 -11.27 -1.89
N GLN A 58 0.85 -12.54 -2.29
CA GLN A 58 1.13 -13.67 -1.41
C GLN A 58 2.43 -14.34 -1.85
N LEU A 59 3.33 -14.55 -0.89
CA LEU A 59 4.51 -15.38 -1.06
C LEU A 59 4.51 -16.44 0.03
N ASN A 60 4.22 -17.69 -0.33
CA ASN A 60 4.01 -18.78 0.62
C ASN A 60 2.96 -18.40 1.68
N LYS A 61 3.39 -18.22 2.94
CA LYS A 61 2.53 -17.81 4.07
C LYS A 61 2.55 -16.30 4.35
N GLU A 62 3.42 -15.55 3.68
CA GLU A 62 3.50 -14.09 3.84
C GLU A 62 2.49 -13.42 2.90
N MET A 63 1.68 -12.53 3.46
CA MET A 63 0.67 -11.74 2.77
C MET A 63 1.04 -10.27 2.84
N TYR A 64 0.88 -9.59 1.71
CA TYR A 64 1.05 -8.15 1.58
C TYR A 64 -0.18 -7.58 0.91
N LYS A 65 -0.73 -6.51 1.45
CA LYS A 65 -1.81 -5.74 0.81
C LYS A 65 -1.40 -4.27 0.74
N ALA A 66 -1.17 -3.82 -0.49
CA ALA A 66 -0.79 -2.45 -0.79
C ALA A 66 -2.01 -1.66 -1.25
N TYR A 67 -2.16 -0.44 -0.73
CA TYR A 67 -3.21 0.50 -1.09
C TYR A 67 -2.62 1.71 -1.78
N PHE A 68 -3.39 2.30 -2.71
CA PHE A 68 -2.93 3.40 -3.55
C PHE A 68 -3.87 4.59 -3.52
N ASN A 69 -3.34 5.75 -3.16
CA ASN A 69 -4.01 7.03 -3.28
C ASN A 69 -3.47 7.80 -4.50
N GLY A 70 -4.33 8.11 -5.47
CA GLY A 70 -3.92 8.83 -6.70
C GLY A 70 -2.81 8.12 -7.48
N GLY A 71 -2.74 6.78 -7.42
CA GLY A 71 -1.69 5.98 -8.06
C GLY A 71 -0.35 5.91 -7.30
N SER A 72 -0.23 6.60 -6.17
CA SER A 72 0.93 6.49 -5.28
C SER A 72 0.65 5.51 -4.14
N LEU A 73 1.66 4.73 -3.75
CA LEU A 73 1.56 3.84 -2.59
C LEU A 73 1.28 4.68 -1.33
N SER A 74 0.25 4.31 -0.57
CA SER A 74 -0.21 5.03 0.62
C SER A 74 -0.09 4.19 1.89
N TYR A 75 -0.37 2.89 1.80
CA TYR A 75 -0.38 1.99 2.94
C TYR A 75 -0.05 0.57 2.50
N VAL A 76 0.74 -0.14 3.31
CA VAL A 76 1.02 -1.57 3.16
C VAL A 76 0.70 -2.27 4.48
N LEU A 77 -0.16 -3.27 4.39
CA LEU A 77 -0.36 -4.26 5.44
C LEU A 77 0.46 -5.51 5.09
N GLN A 78 1.41 -5.87 5.94
CA GLN A 78 2.15 -7.13 5.88
C GLN A 78 1.65 -8.04 7.01
N GLN A 79 1.35 -9.29 6.69
CA GLN A 79 0.94 -10.32 7.64
C GLN A 79 1.71 -11.61 7.35
N GLY A 80 2.22 -12.26 8.39
CA GLY A 80 3.01 -13.49 8.23
C GLY A 80 3.39 -14.11 9.58
N GLU A 81 4.39 -14.99 9.56
CA GLU A 81 4.81 -15.72 10.78
C GLU A 81 5.39 -14.78 11.86
N LYS A 82 5.91 -13.62 11.45
CA LYS A 82 6.44 -12.58 12.34
C LYS A 82 5.37 -11.61 12.86
N GLY A 83 4.09 -11.90 12.62
CA GLY A 83 2.96 -11.06 12.98
C GLY A 83 2.62 -10.02 11.91
N GLU A 84 1.90 -9.00 12.34
CA GLU A 84 1.42 -7.92 11.50
C GLU A 84 2.38 -6.71 11.53
N ARG A 85 2.60 -6.11 10.36
CA ARG A 85 3.25 -4.81 10.22
C ARG A 85 2.46 -3.92 9.27
N LYS A 86 2.23 -2.69 9.70
CA LYS A 86 1.60 -1.63 8.95
C LYS A 86 2.65 -0.60 8.56
N VAL A 87 2.73 -0.26 7.28
CA VAL A 87 3.69 0.74 6.77
C VAL A 87 2.94 1.80 5.97
N PHE A 88 3.06 3.05 6.42
CA PHE A 88 2.34 4.19 5.89
C PHE A 88 3.26 5.08 5.06
N TYR A 89 2.73 5.60 3.96
CA TYR A 89 3.44 6.46 3.03
C TYR A 89 2.66 7.75 2.78
N LYS A 90 3.38 8.88 2.70
CA LYS A 90 2.86 10.17 2.25
C LYS A 90 3.67 10.64 1.06
N ALA A 91 2.99 10.96 -0.05
CA ALA A 91 3.64 11.32 -1.32
C ALA A 91 4.73 10.31 -1.77
N GLY A 92 4.48 9.01 -1.55
CA GLY A 92 5.42 7.92 -1.89
C GLY A 92 6.65 7.79 -0.98
N LYS A 93 6.77 8.59 0.08
CA LYS A 93 7.84 8.49 1.08
C LYS A 93 7.33 7.82 2.36
N LEU A 94 8.23 7.12 3.05
CA LEU A 94 7.92 6.51 4.35
C LEU A 94 7.46 7.59 5.33
N TYR A 95 6.26 7.42 5.87
CA TYR A 95 5.68 8.30 6.89
C TYR A 95 5.67 7.64 8.26
N GLY A 96 5.35 6.34 8.32
CA GLY A 96 5.29 5.64 9.58
C GLY A 96 5.29 4.13 9.47
N VAL A 97 5.65 3.48 10.56
CA VAL A 97 5.58 2.03 10.74
C VAL A 97 4.88 1.74 12.06
N GLN A 98 3.98 0.77 12.06
CA GLN A 98 3.42 0.17 13.26
C GLN A 98 3.62 -1.34 13.20
N ASP A 99 4.25 -1.91 14.21
CA ASP A 99 4.46 -3.34 14.37
C ASP A 99 4.35 -3.76 15.84
N ALA A 100 4.73 -5.00 16.16
CA ALA A 100 4.61 -5.55 17.51
C ALA A 100 5.41 -4.78 18.57
N GLU A 101 6.48 -4.06 18.18
CA GLU A 101 7.30 -3.29 19.11
C GLU A 101 6.69 -1.90 19.40
N GLY A 102 5.92 -1.36 18.46
CA GLY A 102 5.17 -0.12 18.64
C GLY A 102 5.02 0.69 17.36
N SER A 103 4.98 2.02 17.51
CA SER A 103 4.66 2.98 16.44
C SER A 103 5.79 3.98 16.22
N TYR A 104 6.15 4.20 14.97
CA TYR A 104 7.31 4.99 14.56
C TYR A 104 6.90 6.00 13.48
N GLU A 105 7.25 7.27 13.65
CA GLU A 105 6.96 8.35 12.70
C GLU A 105 8.25 8.92 12.11
N PHE A 106 8.22 9.18 10.80
CA PHE A 106 9.32 9.72 10.05
C PHE A 106 8.97 11.09 9.47
N ASP A 107 9.95 11.99 9.44
CA ASP A 107 9.84 13.22 8.69
C ASP A 107 10.05 13.00 7.17
N ALA A 108 9.90 14.08 6.39
CA ALA A 108 10.05 14.02 4.94
C ALA A 108 11.48 13.70 4.43
N ALA A 109 12.48 13.76 5.32
CA ALA A 109 13.87 13.38 5.07
C ALA A 109 14.15 11.92 5.46
N GLY A 110 13.19 11.22 6.10
CA GLY A 110 13.33 9.85 6.57
C GLY A 110 14.01 9.73 7.94
N LYS A 111 14.08 10.83 8.71
CA LYS A 111 14.54 10.80 10.09
C LYS A 111 13.38 10.37 11.01
N LEU A 112 13.67 9.47 11.94
CA LEU A 112 12.73 9.04 12.98
C LEU A 112 12.52 10.20 13.97
N ILE A 113 11.28 10.68 14.07
CA ILE A 113 10.91 11.83 14.91
C ILE A 113 10.02 11.44 16.10
N THR A 114 9.31 10.31 16.00
CA THR A 114 8.49 9.77 17.09
C THR A 114 8.70 8.26 17.17
N ALA A 115 8.92 7.72 18.36
CA ALA A 115 8.96 6.29 18.63
C ALA A 115 8.18 6.00 19.91
N LEU A 116 7.13 5.21 19.79
CA LEU A 116 6.27 4.76 20.88
C LEU A 116 6.38 3.24 21.00
N ASN A 117 6.32 2.70 22.20
CA ASN A 117 6.20 1.26 22.43
C ASN A 117 4.77 0.78 22.13
N SER A 118 4.51 -0.52 22.26
CA SER A 118 3.19 -1.14 22.04
C SER A 118 2.08 -0.63 22.98
N SER A 119 2.45 -0.13 24.16
CA SER A 119 1.51 0.54 25.08
C SER A 119 1.24 2.00 24.68
N GLY A 120 2.00 2.53 23.71
CA GLY A 120 1.93 3.91 23.23
C GLY A 120 2.79 4.91 24.02
N ASN A 121 3.60 4.45 24.97
CA ASN A 121 4.52 5.30 25.72
C ASN A 121 5.76 5.60 24.89
N ALA A 122 6.39 6.77 25.09
CA ALA A 122 7.64 7.10 24.41
C ALA A 122 8.72 6.03 24.66
N LEU A 123 9.33 5.57 23.57
CA LEU A 123 10.39 4.57 23.63
C LEU A 123 11.71 5.25 23.97
N SER A 124 12.24 4.99 25.17
CA SER A 124 13.57 5.47 25.56
C SER A 124 14.62 4.52 25.04
N LEU A 125 15.29 4.91 23.94
CA LEU A 125 16.39 4.17 23.33
C LEU A 125 17.70 4.95 23.49
N SER A 126 18.82 4.24 23.57
CA SER A 126 20.13 4.87 23.36
C SER A 126 20.21 5.45 21.95
N ALA A 127 21.08 6.44 21.74
CA ALA A 127 21.28 7.04 20.43
C ALA A 127 21.66 5.99 19.36
N GLU A 128 22.48 5.00 19.74
CA GLU A 128 22.88 3.90 18.86
C GLU A 128 21.70 2.99 18.50
N ALA A 129 20.88 2.60 19.49
CA ALA A 129 19.70 1.76 19.25
C ALA A 129 18.66 2.49 18.38
N LEU A 130 18.48 3.79 18.59
CA LEU A 130 17.59 4.62 17.78
C LEU A 130 18.07 4.70 16.32
N ALA A 131 19.38 4.89 16.10
CA ALA A 131 19.97 4.95 14.76
C ALA A 131 19.81 3.61 14.02
N LYS A 132 20.07 2.49 14.70
CA LYS A 132 19.85 1.15 14.14
C LYS A 132 18.39 0.91 13.78
N LYS A 133 17.46 1.24 14.68
CA LYS A 133 16.02 1.10 14.43
C LYS A 133 15.56 1.95 13.24
N GLN A 134 16.03 3.20 13.15
CA GLN A 134 15.75 4.08 12.00
C GLN A 134 16.26 3.46 10.70
N GLN A 135 17.47 2.89 10.69
CA GLN A 135 18.05 2.26 9.49
C GLN A 135 17.22 1.05 9.03
N GLU A 136 16.85 0.17 9.97
CA GLU A 136 16.07 -1.04 9.70
C GLU A 136 14.67 -0.73 9.17
N LEU A 137 13.97 0.23 9.79
CA LEU A 137 12.64 0.65 9.37
C LEU A 137 12.66 1.37 8.01
N ASN A 138 13.65 2.24 7.76
CA ASN A 138 13.83 2.87 6.46
C ASN A 138 14.12 1.84 5.36
N ALA A 139 15.01 0.86 5.63
CA ALA A 139 15.31 -0.21 4.69
C ALA A 139 14.05 -1.05 4.37
N THR A 140 13.28 -1.38 5.41
CA THR A 140 12.01 -2.12 5.26
C THR A 140 11.00 -1.33 4.43
N GLY A 141 10.78 -0.04 4.74
CA GLY A 141 9.88 0.83 3.98
C GLY A 141 10.31 0.95 2.51
N LYS A 142 11.60 1.15 2.23
CA LYS A 142 12.12 1.20 0.85
C LYS A 142 11.91 -0.12 0.11
N LYS A 143 12.17 -1.25 0.77
CA LYS A 143 11.98 -2.59 0.20
C LYS A 143 10.53 -2.83 -0.17
N LEU A 144 9.60 -2.55 0.74
CA LEU A 144 8.17 -2.72 0.50
C LEU A 144 7.68 -1.78 -0.61
N ALA A 145 8.14 -0.52 -0.62
CA ALA A 145 7.81 0.41 -1.69
C ALA A 145 8.28 -0.09 -3.06
N ALA A 146 9.52 -0.58 -3.18
CA ALA A 146 10.04 -1.13 -4.43
C ALA A 146 9.23 -2.35 -4.90
N MET A 147 8.88 -3.23 -3.96
CA MET A 147 8.16 -4.47 -4.21
C MET A 147 6.69 -4.22 -4.63
N LEU A 148 6.02 -3.25 -4.01
CA LEU A 148 4.56 -3.14 -4.06
C LEU A 148 4.03 -1.88 -4.74
N SER A 149 4.87 -0.89 -5.09
CA SER A 149 4.41 0.29 -5.83
C SER A 149 3.94 -0.06 -7.24
N SER A 150 3.32 0.88 -7.96
CA SER A 150 3.05 0.70 -9.38
C SER A 150 4.36 0.55 -10.18
N ASN A 151 4.40 -0.39 -11.12
CA ASN A 151 5.51 -0.56 -12.06
C ASN A 151 5.22 0.12 -13.40
N SER A 152 6.12 0.01 -14.37
CA SER A 152 5.95 0.61 -15.70
C SER A 152 4.76 0.02 -16.46
N ALA A 153 4.51 -1.29 -16.33
CA ALA A 153 3.39 -1.98 -16.96
C ALA A 153 2.04 -1.47 -16.43
N ASP A 154 1.92 -1.27 -15.12
CA ASP A 154 0.71 -0.70 -14.50
C ASP A 154 0.43 0.71 -15.01
N ARG A 155 1.47 1.54 -15.14
CA ARG A 155 1.34 2.94 -15.58
C ARG A 155 1.02 3.08 -17.07
N SER A 156 1.48 2.14 -17.88
CA SER A 156 1.33 2.17 -19.35
C SER A 156 0.18 1.31 -19.86
N VAL A 157 -0.68 0.82 -18.99
CA VAL A 157 -1.64 -0.23 -19.34
C VAL A 157 -2.61 0.13 -20.48
N GLY A 158 -3.05 1.40 -20.54
CA GLY A 158 -3.91 1.90 -21.62
C GLY A 158 -3.21 2.00 -22.99
N SER A 159 -1.87 1.94 -23.03
CA SER A 159 -1.09 1.97 -24.26
C SER A 159 -0.77 0.58 -24.82
N ILE A 160 -1.08 -0.50 -24.09
CA ILE A 160 -0.79 -1.88 -24.50
C ILE A 160 -1.78 -2.30 -25.59
N ARG A 161 -1.30 -2.39 -26.83
CA ARG A 161 -2.07 -2.79 -28.02
C ARG A 161 -1.84 -4.26 -28.38
N THR A 162 -2.25 -5.15 -27.48
CA THR A 162 -2.15 -6.62 -27.69
C THR A 162 -3.50 -7.28 -27.42
N GLY A 163 -3.69 -8.52 -27.90
CA GLY A 163 -4.84 -9.34 -27.51
C GLY A 163 -4.93 -9.51 -25.98
N GLY A 164 -6.14 -9.78 -25.47
CA GLY A 164 -6.42 -9.87 -24.03
C GLY A 164 -5.48 -10.81 -23.28
N ASP A 165 -5.23 -12.00 -23.85
CA ASP A 165 -4.33 -12.99 -23.25
C ASP A 165 -2.87 -12.49 -23.20
N ALA A 166 -2.39 -11.86 -24.27
CA ALA A 166 -1.05 -11.29 -24.30
C ALA A 166 -0.89 -10.16 -23.28
N LYS A 167 -1.93 -9.31 -23.12
CA LYS A 167 -1.96 -8.23 -22.12
C LYS A 167 -1.94 -8.80 -20.70
N LEU A 168 -2.78 -9.80 -20.41
CA LEU A 168 -2.80 -10.50 -19.12
C LEU A 168 -1.42 -11.07 -18.78
N ASN A 169 -0.82 -11.79 -19.73
CA ASN A 169 0.52 -12.37 -19.56
C ASN A 169 1.58 -11.30 -19.27
N TYR A 170 1.59 -10.21 -20.03
CA TYR A 170 2.54 -9.12 -19.84
C TYR A 170 2.42 -8.49 -18.44
N LEU A 171 1.19 -8.15 -18.03
CA LEU A 171 0.94 -7.52 -16.72
C LEU A 171 1.35 -8.44 -15.57
N CYS A 172 1.00 -9.72 -15.63
CA CYS A 172 1.36 -10.69 -14.60
C CYS A 172 2.88 -10.90 -14.51
N ILE A 173 3.57 -11.03 -15.64
CA ILE A 173 5.03 -11.23 -15.63
C ILE A 173 5.76 -9.98 -15.13
N ALA A 174 5.35 -8.79 -15.56
CA ALA A 174 5.91 -7.54 -15.06
C ALA A 174 5.72 -7.41 -13.54
N LYS A 175 4.56 -7.84 -13.02
CA LYS A 175 4.30 -7.84 -11.57
C LYS A 175 5.17 -8.85 -10.83
N ILE A 176 5.35 -10.07 -11.33
CA ILE A 176 6.26 -11.07 -10.75
C ILE A 176 7.69 -10.55 -10.69
N GLN A 177 8.19 -10.00 -11.80
CA GLN A 177 9.55 -9.46 -11.88
C GLN A 177 9.79 -8.39 -10.81
N GLN A 178 8.80 -7.54 -10.58
CA GLN A 178 8.82 -6.56 -9.51
C GLN A 178 8.84 -7.21 -8.12
N VAL A 179 7.82 -8.02 -7.78
CA VAL A 179 7.67 -8.51 -6.40
C VAL A 179 8.77 -9.50 -6.00
N ALA A 180 9.26 -10.30 -6.95
CA ALA A 180 10.35 -11.25 -6.74
C ALA A 180 11.73 -10.62 -6.97
N SER A 181 11.80 -9.32 -7.32
CA SER A 181 13.04 -8.59 -7.60
C SER A 181 13.95 -9.32 -8.58
N THR A 182 13.38 -9.84 -9.67
CA THR A 182 14.10 -10.66 -10.65
C THR A 182 13.70 -10.29 -12.07
N LYS A 183 14.66 -10.35 -13.01
CA LYS A 183 14.36 -10.18 -14.44
C LYS A 183 13.96 -11.50 -15.10
N ARG A 184 14.34 -12.64 -14.50
CA ARG A 184 14.23 -13.97 -15.11
C ARG A 184 13.03 -14.71 -14.54
N VAL A 185 11.95 -14.73 -15.32
CA VAL A 185 10.75 -15.53 -15.03
C VAL A 185 10.63 -16.60 -16.11
N PHE A 186 10.85 -17.86 -15.74
CA PHE A 186 10.63 -18.99 -16.63
C PHE A 186 9.27 -19.61 -16.33
N ARG A 187 8.54 -20.02 -17.35
CA ARG A 187 7.20 -20.59 -17.20
C ARG A 187 7.19 -22.02 -17.73
N SER A 188 6.41 -22.90 -17.10
CA SER A 188 6.12 -24.20 -17.69
C SER A 188 5.09 -24.06 -18.84
N SER A 189 5.11 -25.03 -19.78
CA SER A 189 4.38 -24.97 -21.06
C SER A 189 2.85 -24.88 -20.97
N PRO A 190 2.13 -25.53 -20.02
CA PRO A 190 0.68 -25.40 -19.99
C PRO A 190 0.28 -24.15 -19.19
N ASN A 191 0.37 -22.99 -19.84
CA ASN A 191 -0.29 -21.77 -19.41
C ASN A 191 -1.80 -22.01 -19.36
N LYS A 192 -2.38 -22.09 -18.17
CA LYS A 192 -3.84 -22.15 -18.02
C LYS A 192 -4.37 -20.73 -17.85
N ALA A 193 -4.30 -19.93 -18.93
CA ALA A 193 -5.12 -18.73 -19.02
C ALA A 193 -6.58 -19.21 -19.17
N GLY A 194 -7.26 -19.41 -18.04
CA GLY A 194 -8.68 -19.81 -18.02
C GLY A 194 -9.62 -18.66 -18.41
N SER A 195 -9.08 -17.44 -18.57
CA SER A 195 -9.79 -16.23 -18.97
C SER A 195 -8.81 -15.12 -19.37
N THR A 196 -9.33 -13.97 -19.77
CA THR A 196 -8.57 -12.71 -19.98
C THR A 196 -8.23 -11.97 -18.69
N SER A 197 -8.66 -12.47 -17.53
CA SER A 197 -8.53 -11.82 -16.23
C SER A 197 -7.79 -12.64 -15.18
N ARG A 198 -7.52 -13.93 -15.42
CA ARG A 198 -6.82 -14.79 -14.47
C ARG A 198 -5.84 -15.72 -15.17
N LEU A 199 -4.61 -15.71 -14.67
CA LEU A 199 -3.52 -16.55 -15.17
C LEU A 199 -3.00 -17.42 -14.03
N THR A 200 -3.09 -18.74 -14.21
CA THR A 200 -2.38 -19.71 -13.37
C THR A 200 -1.27 -20.38 -14.17
N ALA A 201 -0.11 -20.57 -13.55
CA ALA A 201 1.05 -21.18 -14.20
C ALA A 201 2.03 -21.73 -13.16
N ASP A 202 2.87 -22.68 -13.56
CA ASP A 202 4.10 -22.93 -12.81
C ASP A 202 5.17 -21.98 -13.29
N VAL A 203 5.83 -21.32 -12.35
CA VAL A 203 6.92 -20.41 -12.65
C VAL A 203 8.18 -20.84 -11.92
N ARG A 204 9.31 -20.68 -12.61
CA ARG A 204 10.63 -20.86 -12.04
C ARG A 204 11.32 -19.50 -11.96
N LEU A 205 11.68 -19.12 -10.73
CA LEU A 205 12.30 -17.85 -10.39
C LEU A 205 13.70 -18.10 -9.82
N ASN A 206 14.60 -17.12 -9.98
CA ASN A 206 15.93 -17.09 -9.32
C ASN A 206 16.73 -18.40 -9.41
N GLY A 207 16.73 -19.04 -10.59
CA GLY A 207 17.41 -20.32 -10.81
C GLY A 207 16.46 -21.48 -10.64
N ASN A 208 16.53 -22.18 -9.51
CA ASN A 208 15.87 -23.48 -9.29
C ASN A 208 14.66 -23.41 -8.33
N GLN A 209 14.11 -22.22 -8.07
CA GLN A 209 12.94 -22.09 -7.20
C GLN A 209 11.66 -22.18 -8.04
N TYR A 210 10.80 -23.14 -7.73
CA TYR A 210 9.56 -23.40 -8.47
C TYR A 210 8.35 -22.99 -7.63
N TYR A 211 7.40 -22.32 -8.27
CA TYR A 211 6.18 -21.81 -7.63
C TYR A 211 4.95 -22.15 -8.46
N ASN A 212 3.84 -22.44 -7.79
CA ASN A 212 2.50 -22.27 -8.33
C ASN A 212 2.16 -20.78 -8.28
N MET A 213 1.83 -20.20 -9.44
CA MET A 213 1.43 -18.81 -9.57
C MET A 213 -0.08 -18.70 -9.82
N ASP A 214 -0.71 -17.74 -9.15
CA ASP A 214 -2.07 -17.25 -9.48
C ASP A 214 -2.03 -15.72 -9.59
N CYS A 215 -2.35 -15.19 -10.75
CA CYS A 215 -2.37 -13.76 -11.03
C CYS A 215 -3.75 -13.34 -11.53
N GLN A 216 -4.34 -12.30 -10.95
CA GLN A 216 -5.69 -11.84 -11.27
C GLN A 216 -5.73 -10.34 -11.58
N LEU A 217 -6.52 -10.00 -12.58
CA LEU A 217 -6.82 -8.63 -12.98
C LEU A 217 -8.22 -8.22 -12.53
N GLN A 218 -8.37 -6.96 -12.14
CA GLN A 218 -9.65 -6.25 -12.09
C GLN A 218 -9.59 -5.10 -13.08
N GLY A 219 -10.45 -5.16 -14.11
CA GLY A 219 -10.27 -4.31 -15.28
C GLY A 219 -8.90 -4.56 -15.90
N GLU A 220 -8.05 -3.53 -15.93
CA GLU A 220 -6.70 -3.63 -16.49
C GLU A 220 -5.59 -3.71 -15.43
N ARG A 221 -5.90 -3.88 -14.15
CA ARG A 221 -4.90 -3.82 -13.07
C ARG A 221 -4.71 -5.16 -12.41
N VAL A 222 -3.46 -5.54 -12.12
CA VAL A 222 -3.18 -6.70 -11.27
C VAL A 222 -3.60 -6.38 -9.85
N VAL A 223 -4.63 -7.08 -9.37
CA VAL A 223 -5.16 -6.92 -8.01
C VAL A 223 -4.71 -8.03 -7.07
N LEU A 224 -4.33 -9.19 -7.63
CA LEU A 224 -3.81 -10.32 -6.86
C LEU A 224 -2.65 -10.97 -7.60
N LEU A 225 -1.59 -11.30 -6.86
CA LEU A 225 -0.54 -12.21 -7.28
C LEU A 225 -0.19 -13.14 -6.11
N SER A 226 -0.24 -14.45 -6.33
CA SER A 226 0.20 -15.45 -5.37
C SER A 226 1.33 -16.28 -5.98
N LEU A 227 2.36 -16.54 -5.18
CA LEU A 227 3.48 -17.41 -5.48
C LEU A 227 3.65 -18.40 -4.32
N ILE A 228 3.22 -19.65 -4.53
CA ILE A 228 3.33 -20.73 -3.54
C ILE A 228 4.41 -21.69 -3.99
N GLN A 229 5.48 -21.80 -3.20
CA GLN A 229 6.60 -22.68 -3.49
C GLN A 229 6.12 -24.14 -3.58
N LYS A 230 6.64 -24.86 -4.58
CA LYS A 230 6.41 -26.30 -4.76
C LYS A 230 7.33 -27.13 -3.86
#